data_AF-A0AAV4FQ03-F1
#
_entry.id   AF-A0AAV4FQ03-F1
#
_cell.length_a   1.000
_cell.length_b   1.000
_cell.length_c   1.000
_cell.angle_alpha   90.00
_cell.angle_beta   90.00
_cell.angle_gamma   90.00
#
_symmetry.space_group_name_H-M   'P 1'
#
loop_
_entity.id
_entity.type
_entity.pdbx_description
1 polymer ?
#
loop_
_entity_poly.entity_id
_entity_poly.type
_entity_poly.pdbx_seq_one_letter_code
_entity_poly.pdbx_strand_id
1 'polypeptide(L)'
;MHPRSKQRHSIDLAICLRGDIRDLEVTKVMREAECWTDHHLVKSVLTMHTIPTHHRKKIIRPPLNVSKLTNISREKQFAQDLGGRLTSHGHMTGK
;
A
#
# COMPACT_ATOMS: atom_id res chain seq x y z
N MET A 1 40.90 -9.20 14.97
CA MET A 1 41.95 -8.16 15.08
C MET A 1 42.44 -7.89 13.67
N HIS A 2 42.41 -6.65 13.19
CA HIS A 2 42.75 -6.40 11.79
C HIS A 2 44.26 -6.55 11.55
N PRO A 3 44.67 -7.30 10.51
CA PRO A 3 46.09 -7.62 10.29
C PRO A 3 46.99 -6.39 10.17
N ARG A 4 46.47 -5.30 9.58
CA ARG A 4 47.25 -4.07 9.33
C ARG A 4 47.21 -3.04 10.46
N SER A 5 46.08 -2.91 11.16
CA SER A 5 45.90 -1.83 12.17
C SER A 5 45.96 -2.35 13.60
N LYS A 6 45.97 -3.68 13.81
CA LYS A 6 45.94 -4.36 15.11
C LYS A 6 44.73 -3.97 15.99
N GLN A 7 43.75 -3.25 15.45
CA GLN A 7 42.53 -2.84 16.14
C GLN A 7 41.38 -3.81 15.81
N ARG A 8 40.36 -3.85 16.67
CA ARG A 8 39.07 -4.47 16.30
C ARG A 8 38.33 -3.48 15.41
N HIS A 9 38.05 -3.88 14.17
CA HIS A 9 37.09 -3.16 13.34
C HIS A 9 35.72 -3.81 13.50
N SER A 10 34.70 -3.01 13.78
CA SER A 10 33.31 -3.45 13.65
C SER A 10 32.93 -3.29 12.19
N ILE A 11 32.55 -4.39 11.54
CA ILE A 11 32.01 -4.38 10.18
C ILE A 11 30.49 -4.46 10.17
N ASP A 12 29.91 -4.81 11.32
CA ASP A 12 28.47 -4.89 11.54
C ASP A 12 27.92 -3.50 11.92
N LEU A 13 26.94 -3.02 11.14
CA LEU A 13 26.36 -1.67 11.27
C LEU A 13 24.85 -1.72 11.11
N ALA A 14 24.15 -0.90 11.89
CA ALA A 14 22.76 -0.56 11.65
C ALA A 14 22.69 0.88 11.12
N ILE A 15 22.17 1.05 9.91
CA ILE A 15 22.12 2.33 9.20
C ILE A 15 20.69 2.85 9.25
N CYS A 16 20.52 4.12 9.62
CA CYS A 16 19.26 4.84 9.55
C CYS A 16 19.44 6.14 8.76
N LEU A 17 18.35 6.67 8.21
CA LEU A 17 18.36 7.99 7.60
C LEU A 17 18.47 9.06 8.68
N ARG A 18 19.07 10.21 8.34
CA ARG A 18 19.24 11.32 9.29
C ARG A 18 17.94 11.79 9.94
N GLY A 19 16.81 11.70 9.23
CA GLY A 19 15.49 12.03 9.74
C GLY A 19 14.99 11.08 10.83
N ASP A 20 15.41 9.81 10.76
CA ASP A 20 14.90 8.72 11.58
C ASP A 20 15.79 8.47 12.82
N ILE A 21 16.89 9.22 12.98
CA ILE A 21 17.79 9.09 14.15
C ILE A 21 17.03 9.31 15.46
N ARG A 22 15.98 10.13 15.46
CA ARG A 22 15.16 10.40 16.65
C ARG A 22 14.39 9.17 17.13
N ASP A 23 14.11 8.25 16.22
CA ASP A 23 13.37 7.03 16.50
C ASP A 23 14.31 5.89 16.95
N LEU A 24 15.63 6.07 16.81
CA LEU A 24 16.65 5.11 17.24
C LEU A 24 16.99 5.33 18.71
N GLU A 25 16.48 4.45 19.58
CA GLU A 25 16.64 4.57 21.03
C GLU A 25 17.98 4.04 21.53
N VAL A 26 18.44 2.92 20.96
CA VAL A 26 19.66 2.24 21.40
C VAL A 26 20.37 1.66 20.20
N THR A 27 21.68 1.86 20.12
CA THR A 27 22.58 1.10 19.26
C THR A 27 23.78 0.66 20.07
N LYS A 28 23.94 -0.66 20.28
CA LYS A 28 25.06 -1.18 21.08
C LYS A 28 25.56 -2.53 20.60
N VAL A 29 26.85 -2.76 20.83
CA VAL A 29 27.50 -4.05 20.64
C VAL A 29 27.27 -4.91 21.90
N MET A 30 26.78 -6.13 21.72
CA MET A 30 26.53 -7.10 22.79
C MET A 30 27.78 -7.95 23.03
N ARG A 31 28.74 -7.40 23.78
CA ARG A 31 30.09 -7.98 23.98
C ARG A 31 30.13 -9.33 24.72
N GLU A 32 29.11 -9.63 25.49
CA GLU A 32 29.01 -10.86 26.32
C GLU A 32 28.00 -11.85 25.74
N ALA A 33 27.41 -11.57 24.58
CA ALA A 33 26.54 -12.53 23.91
C ALA A 33 27.39 -13.68 23.36
N GLU A 34 27.08 -14.91 23.77
CA GLU A 34 27.66 -16.10 23.17
C GLU A 34 27.16 -16.22 21.72
N CYS A 35 28.08 -16.01 20.78
CA CYS A 35 27.81 -16.08 19.35
C CYS A 35 28.60 -17.24 18.76
N TRP A 36 27.99 -17.96 17.81
CA TRP A 36 28.63 -19.06 17.08
C TRP A 36 29.67 -18.57 16.04
N THR A 37 29.91 -17.26 15.98
CA THR A 37 30.78 -16.60 14.99
C THR A 37 31.84 -15.77 15.72
N ASP A 38 32.87 -15.37 14.99
CA ASP A 38 33.90 -14.44 15.46
C ASP A 38 33.45 -12.97 15.48
N HIS A 39 32.17 -12.71 15.21
CA HIS A 39 31.55 -11.39 15.19
C HIS A 39 30.80 -11.09 16.48
N HIS A 40 30.75 -9.81 16.86
CA HIS A 40 29.92 -9.36 17.97
C HIS A 40 28.52 -9.05 17.47
N LEU A 41 27.49 -9.51 18.20
CA LEU A 41 26.12 -9.11 17.89
C LEU A 41 25.94 -7.60 18.10
N VAL A 42 25.37 -6.92 17.10
CA VAL A 42 24.98 -5.51 17.19
C VAL A 42 23.47 -5.43 17.35
N LYS A 43 23.00 -4.76 18.40
CA LYS A 43 21.59 -4.54 18.67
C LYS A 43 21.23 -3.08 18.44
N SER A 44 20.17 -2.86 17.67
CA SER A 44 19.51 -1.57 17.53
C SER A 44 18.06 -1.67 17.96
N VAL A 45 17.59 -0.74 18.80
CA VAL A 45 16.20 -0.63 19.24
C VAL A 45 15.64 0.66 18.67
N LEU A 46 14.46 0.58 18.06
CA LEU A 46 13.83 1.69 17.37
C LEU A 46 12.33 1.73 17.66
N THR A 47 11.79 2.93 17.78
CA THR A 47 10.38 3.20 18.02
C THR A 47 9.72 3.62 16.71
N MET A 48 8.95 2.71 16.11
CA MET A 48 8.26 2.95 14.85
C MET A 48 6.82 3.39 15.09
N HIS A 49 6.45 4.53 14.52
CA HIS A 49 5.06 4.97 14.46
C HIS A 49 4.41 4.49 13.16
N THR A 50 3.45 3.57 13.28
CA THR A 50 2.59 3.21 12.14
C THR A 50 1.50 4.26 11.99
N ILE A 51 1.55 5.02 10.90
CA ILE A 51 0.41 5.87 10.53
C ILE A 51 -0.72 4.92 10.12
N PRO A 52 -1.92 5.03 10.71
CA PRO A 52 -3.08 4.27 10.26
C PRO A 52 -3.24 4.43 8.76
N THR A 53 -3.36 3.32 8.05
CA THR A 53 -3.58 3.29 6.61
C THR A 53 -4.72 4.24 6.26
N HIS A 54 -4.42 5.24 5.44
CA HIS A 54 -5.37 6.23 4.95
C HIS A 54 -6.63 5.50 4.46
N HIS A 55 -7.74 5.60 5.21
CA HIS A 55 -9.05 5.16 4.70
C HIS A 55 -9.18 5.77 3.31
N ARG A 56 -9.25 4.94 2.26
CA ARG A 56 -9.53 5.45 0.91
C ARG A 56 -10.75 6.35 1.08
N LYS A 57 -10.61 7.66 0.81
CA LYS A 57 -11.74 8.58 0.81
C LYS A 57 -12.82 7.86 0.01
N LYS A 58 -13.96 7.56 0.63
CA LYS A 58 -15.11 7.03 -0.12
C LYS A 58 -15.22 7.91 -1.34
N ILE A 59 -15.13 7.34 -2.54
CA ILE A 59 -15.29 8.12 -3.76
C ILE A 59 -16.74 8.61 -3.68
N ILE A 60 -16.93 9.84 -3.22
CA ILE A 60 -18.23 10.50 -3.20
C ILE A 60 -18.49 10.81 -4.67
N ARG A 61 -19.08 9.84 -5.38
CA ARG A 61 -19.56 10.06 -6.73
C ARG A 61 -20.76 10.99 -6.61
N PRO A 62 -20.81 12.12 -7.36
CA PRO A 62 -22.03 12.90 -7.43
C PRO A 62 -23.16 11.98 -7.91
N PRO A 63 -24.39 12.13 -7.36
CA PRO A 63 -25.52 11.33 -7.81
C PRO A 63 -25.73 11.52 -9.31
N LEU A 64 -26.06 10.43 -10.01
CA LEU A 64 -26.40 10.50 -11.43
C LEU A 64 -27.63 11.40 -11.61
N ASN A 65 -27.56 12.31 -12.58
CA ASN A 65 -28.69 13.18 -12.89
C ASN A 65 -29.80 12.37 -13.58
N VAL A 66 -30.82 11.99 -12.81
CA VAL A 66 -31.98 11.21 -13.28
C VAL A 66 -33.17 12.05 -13.74
N SER A 67 -33.04 13.39 -13.78
CA SER A 67 -34.16 14.30 -14.15
C SER A 67 -34.71 14.05 -15.55
N LYS A 68 -33.91 13.45 -16.44
CA LYS A 68 -34.29 13.14 -17.82
C LYS A 68 -34.96 11.77 -17.97
N LEU A 69 -34.95 10.94 -16.92
CA LEU A 69 -35.54 9.60 -16.93
C LEU A 69 -37.06 9.61 -16.71
N THR A 70 -37.64 10.71 -16.24
CA THR A 70 -39.10 10.86 -16.06
C THR A 70 -39.82 11.35 -17.33
N ASN A 71 -39.10 11.53 -18.43
CA ASN A 71 -39.69 12.00 -19.68
C ASN A 71 -40.34 10.84 -20.45
N ILE A 72 -41.68 10.78 -20.40
CA ILE A 72 -42.51 9.75 -21.05
C ILE A 72 -42.22 9.64 -22.56
N SER A 73 -41.94 10.77 -23.24
CA SER A 73 -41.63 10.76 -24.68
C SER A 73 -40.30 10.05 -24.97
N ARG A 74 -39.29 10.23 -24.10
CA ARG A 74 -38.02 9.52 -24.21
C ARG A 74 -38.14 8.04 -23.87
N GLU A 75 -38.99 7.70 -22.91
CA GLU A 75 -39.29 6.30 -22.57
C GLU A 75 -39.90 5.57 -23.78
N LYS A 76 -40.91 6.18 -24.42
CA LYS A 76 -41.53 5.64 -25.64
C LYS A 76 -40.54 5.51 -26.79
N GLN A 77 -39.72 6.53 -27.02
CA GLN A 77 -38.69 6.51 -28.06
C GLN A 77 -37.65 5.41 -27.80
N PHE A 78 -37.21 5.26 -26.56
CA PHE A 78 -36.28 4.20 -26.16
C PHE A 78 -36.88 2.81 -26.35
N ALA A 79 -38.13 2.60 -25.93
CA ALA A 79 -38.83 1.33 -26.11
C ALA A 79 -38.96 0.94 -27.60
N GLN A 80 -39.22 1.93 -28.46
CA GLN A 80 -39.32 1.73 -29.91
C GLN A 80 -37.96 1.39 -30.53
N ASP A 81 -36.90 2.13 -30.19
CA ASP A 81 -35.54 1.88 -30.67
C ASP A 81 -35.01 0.53 -30.18
N LEU A 82 -35.24 0.22 -28.90
CA LEU A 82 -34.90 -1.07 -28.31
C LEU A 82 -35.65 -2.21 -29.00
N GLY A 83 -36.96 -2.06 -29.23
CA GLY A 83 -37.76 -3.03 -29.97
C GLY A 83 -37.19 -3.27 -31.37
N GLY A 84 -36.88 -2.19 -32.11
CA GLY A 84 -36.26 -2.28 -33.43
C GLY A 84 -34.95 -3.06 -33.40
N ARG A 85 -34.05 -2.73 -32.47
CA ARG A 85 -32.72 -3.37 -32.35
C ARG A 85 -32.79 -4.84 -31.88
N LEU A 86 -33.75 -5.17 -31.02
CA LEU A 86 -34.00 -6.55 -30.59
C LEU A 86 -34.60 -7.38 -31.73
N THR A 87 -35.44 -6.77 -32.57
CA THR A 87 -35.99 -7.46 -33.75
C THR A 87 -34.96 -7.61 -34.89
N SER A 88 -34.03 -6.66 -35.05
CA SER A 88 -33.05 -6.67 -36.13
C SER A 88 -31.89 -7.65 -35.93
N HIS A 89 -31.58 -8.03 -34.68
CA HIS A 89 -30.47 -8.95 -34.36
C HIS A 89 -30.92 -10.34 -33.86
N GLY A 90 -32.22 -10.65 -33.95
CA GLY A 90 -32.78 -11.93 -33.51
C GLY A 90 -33.01 -12.02 -32.00
N HIS A 91 -33.91 -12.91 -31.59
CA HIS A 91 -34.29 -13.14 -30.19
C HIS A 91 -33.04 -13.43 -29.34
N MET A 92 -32.71 -12.57 -28.39
CA MET A 92 -31.72 -12.92 -27.36
C MET A 92 -32.32 -14.02 -26.50
N THR A 93 -31.91 -15.26 -26.74
CA THR A 93 -32.18 -16.37 -25.84
C THR A 93 -31.29 -16.17 -24.60
N GLY A 94 -31.86 -15.57 -23.56
CA GLY A 94 -31.25 -15.57 -22.23
C GLY A 94 -31.17 -17.01 -21.74
N LYS A 95 -29.94 -17.52 -21.57
CA LYS A 95 -29.69 -18.68 -20.71
C LYS A 95 -29.61 -18.23 -19.26
#